data_AF-A0A8J8A0U6-F1
#
_entry.id   AF-A0A8J8A0U6-F1
#
_cell.length_a   1.000
_cell.length_b   1.000
_cell.length_c   1.000
_cell.angle_alpha   90.00
_cell.angle_beta   90.00
_cell.angle_gamma   90.00
#
_symmetry.space_group_name_H-M   'P 1'
#
loop_
_entity.id
_entity.type
_entity.pdbx_description
1 polymer ?
#
loop_
_entity_poly.entity_id
_entity_poly.type
_entity_poly.pdbx_seq_one_letter_code
_entity_poly.pdbx_strand_id
1 'polypeptide(L)'
;MSSDRRNVDDAQSDERICPGRRANDRFNSTLREVLGSSPFILTKFDTFLNWVRGSSMFVLQFGIACCTIEMMGTLATKHDLDRFAAGVPRASPRQADLIIVPGTIVSKFAPRMKRVYDQMPEPKFVVSMGSCTISGGPFQEGYNVIKGAEQVIPVDIHVPGCPPRPEALIYGIAKLQERIAEGESSPVTVKPYELEQFGDLERDELVDKLASEIDEDDLVMRYDWSSP
;
A
#
# COMPACT_ATOMS: atom_id res chain seq x y z
N MET A 1 23.31 36.64 7.53
CA MET A 1 22.75 35.55 8.37
C MET A 1 22.32 34.43 7.43
N SER A 2 23.20 33.90 6.59
CA SER A 2 24.24 32.88 6.87
C SER A 2 23.73 31.66 7.64
N SER A 3 23.87 30.51 6.95
CA SER A 3 24.07 29.15 7.46
C SER A 3 22.93 28.48 8.24
N ASP A 4 21.95 27.91 7.53
CA ASP A 4 21.39 26.58 7.89
C ASP A 4 20.55 25.92 6.78
N ARG A 5 21.09 25.84 5.55
CA ARG A 5 20.45 25.10 4.42
C ARG A 5 21.30 23.93 3.93
N ARG A 6 21.96 23.23 4.85
CA ARG A 6 22.70 22.00 4.55
C ARG A 6 22.29 20.95 5.57
N ASN A 7 21.95 19.75 5.08
CA ASN A 7 21.65 18.51 5.80
C ASN A 7 20.20 18.18 6.18
N VAL A 8 19.28 18.30 5.21
CA VAL A 8 18.14 17.36 5.15
C VAL A 8 18.20 16.51 3.86
N ASP A 9 18.82 17.04 2.80
CA ASP A 9 18.91 16.37 1.50
C ASP A 9 20.04 15.32 1.41
N ASP A 10 21.03 15.33 2.30
CA ASP A 10 22.20 14.43 2.24
C ASP A 10 22.03 13.11 3.02
N ALA A 11 20.97 12.96 3.83
CA ALA A 11 20.62 11.68 4.47
C ALA A 11 19.49 10.92 3.74
N GLN A 12 18.85 11.55 2.75
CA GLN A 12 17.72 11.00 2.00
C GLN A 12 18.03 10.76 0.51
N SER A 13 19.21 11.15 0.03
CA SER A 13 19.60 11.01 -1.38
C SER A 13 20.32 9.69 -1.73
N ASP A 14 20.75 8.90 -0.74
CA ASP A 14 21.51 7.65 -0.95
C ASP A 14 20.66 6.36 -0.80
N GLU A 15 19.34 6.48 -0.64
CA GLU A 15 18.41 5.33 -0.59
C GLU A 15 17.63 5.10 -1.89
N ARG A 16 17.96 5.85 -2.95
CA ARG A 16 17.40 5.60 -4.28
C ARG A 16 18.21 4.50 -4.98
N ILE A 17 17.52 3.39 -5.26
CA ILE A 17 17.84 2.36 -6.27
C ILE A 17 18.66 1.18 -5.71
N CYS A 18 17.97 0.26 -5.02
CA CYS A 18 18.20 -1.20 -5.06
C CYS A 18 17.03 -1.92 -4.35
N PRO A 19 16.04 -2.50 -5.06
CA PRO A 19 14.88 -3.17 -4.45
C PRO A 19 15.20 -4.51 -3.75
N GLY A 20 16.47 -4.92 -3.65
CA GLY A 20 16.86 -6.24 -3.14
C GLY A 20 17.51 -6.26 -1.75
N ARG A 21 18.01 -5.11 -1.23
CA ARG A 21 18.88 -5.14 -0.03
C ARG A 21 18.14 -4.97 1.30
N ARG A 22 16.94 -4.38 1.29
CA ARG A 22 16.14 -4.14 2.52
C ARG A 22 15.15 -5.27 2.84
N ALA A 23 15.08 -6.31 2.01
CA ALA A 23 14.09 -7.38 2.13
C ALA A 23 14.32 -8.31 3.34
N ASN A 24 15.55 -8.42 3.84
CA ASN A 24 15.94 -9.51 4.74
C ASN A 24 16.03 -9.13 6.23
N ASP A 25 16.05 -7.85 6.60
CA ASP A 25 16.15 -7.45 8.01
C ASP A 25 14.80 -7.49 8.75
N ARG A 26 13.67 -7.25 8.06
CA ARG A 26 12.32 -7.22 8.68
C ARG A 26 11.91 -8.53 9.34
N PHE A 27 12.43 -9.65 8.84
CA PHE A 27 12.10 -10.99 9.33
C PHE A 27 13.25 -11.62 10.12
N ASN A 28 14.36 -10.89 10.33
CA ASN A 28 15.49 -11.42 11.07
C ASN A 28 15.15 -11.42 12.56
N SER A 29 15.07 -12.61 13.14
CA SER A 29 14.76 -12.78 14.56
C SER A 29 15.95 -13.46 15.22
N THR A 30 16.25 -13.09 16.46
CA THR A 30 17.20 -13.83 17.32
C THR A 30 16.88 -15.33 17.39
N LEU A 31 15.61 -15.70 17.18
CA LEU A 31 15.17 -17.09 17.08
C LEU A 31 15.73 -17.82 15.86
N ARG A 32 15.89 -17.15 14.70
CA ARG A 32 16.54 -17.73 13.52
C ARG A 32 18.00 -18.02 13.77
N GLU A 33 18.70 -17.17 14.51
CA GLU A 33 20.11 -17.38 14.87
C GLU A 33 20.29 -18.57 15.82
N VAL A 34 19.37 -18.74 16.79
CA VAL A 34 19.43 -19.83 17.77
C VAL A 34 19.03 -21.19 17.17
N LEU A 35 18.08 -21.21 16.23
CA LEU A 35 17.56 -22.45 15.61
C LEU A 35 18.34 -22.90 14.35
N GLY A 36 19.36 -22.14 13.92
CA GLY A 36 20.08 -22.33 12.66
C GLY A 36 20.94 -23.59 12.50
N SER A 37 20.84 -24.59 13.39
CA SER A 37 21.69 -25.78 13.36
C SER A 37 21.30 -26.81 12.28
N SER A 38 20.09 -26.76 11.72
CA SER A 38 19.72 -27.59 10.58
C SER A 38 18.83 -26.87 9.55
N PRO A 39 19.14 -26.99 8.24
CA PRO A 39 18.42 -26.25 7.18
C PRO A 39 16.97 -26.72 7.00
N PHE A 40 16.65 -27.98 7.30
CA PHE A 40 15.29 -28.50 7.21
C PHE A 40 14.36 -27.95 8.30
N ILE A 41 14.86 -27.84 9.54
CA ILE A 41 14.08 -27.27 10.65
C ILE A 41 13.88 -25.76 10.43
N LEU A 42 14.92 -25.07 9.94
CA LEU A 42 14.84 -23.63 9.65
C LEU A 42 13.77 -23.32 8.60
N THR A 43 13.75 -24.06 7.48
CA THR A 43 12.74 -23.84 6.42
C THR A 43 11.31 -24.08 6.90
N LYS A 44 11.06 -25.16 7.66
CA LYS A 44 9.72 -25.42 8.22
C LYS A 44 9.31 -24.38 9.26
N PHE A 45 10.26 -23.94 10.08
CA PHE A 45 10.04 -22.90 11.08
C PHE A 45 9.72 -21.56 10.42
N ASP A 46 10.42 -21.22 9.34
CA ASP A 46 10.17 -20.00 8.57
C ASP A 46 8.78 -20.01 7.92
N THR A 47 8.39 -21.12 7.28
CA THR A 47 7.03 -21.28 6.74
C THR A 47 5.98 -21.12 7.84
N PHE A 48 6.22 -21.69 9.03
CA PHE A 48 5.31 -21.57 10.15
C PHE A 48 5.21 -20.12 10.66
N LEU A 49 6.32 -19.42 10.87
CA LEU A 49 6.31 -18.03 11.32
C LEU A 49 5.65 -17.09 10.29
N ASN A 50 5.91 -17.31 9.02
CA ASN A 50 5.29 -16.54 7.94
C ASN A 50 3.78 -16.79 7.88
N TRP A 51 3.35 -18.03 8.06
CA TRP A 51 1.93 -18.36 8.18
C TRP A 51 1.29 -17.68 9.40
N VAL A 52 1.93 -17.69 10.57
CA VAL A 52 1.44 -16.99 11.76
C VAL A 52 1.28 -15.49 11.50
N ARG A 53 2.28 -14.85 10.89
CA ARG A 53 2.23 -13.41 10.56
C ARG A 53 1.12 -13.07 9.56
N GLY A 54 0.96 -13.88 8.51
CA GLY A 54 -0.10 -13.68 7.52
C GLY A 54 -1.51 -13.92 8.08
N SER A 55 -1.63 -14.85 9.03
CA SER A 55 -2.90 -15.25 9.66
C SER A 55 -3.27 -14.45 10.91
N SER A 56 -2.51 -13.42 11.29
CA SER A 56 -2.81 -12.60 12.48
C SER A 56 -2.37 -11.15 12.30
N MET A 57 -2.95 -10.44 11.35
CA MET A 57 -2.61 -9.04 11.11
C MET A 57 -3.53 -8.10 11.89
N PHE A 58 -2.96 -7.22 12.70
CA PHE A 58 -3.73 -6.15 13.35
C PHE A 58 -3.63 -4.85 12.54
N VAL A 59 -4.78 -4.42 12.02
CA VAL A 59 -4.89 -3.18 11.24
C VAL A 59 -4.89 -1.98 12.18
N LEU A 60 -4.07 -0.98 11.84
CA LEU A 60 -4.09 0.33 12.47
C LEU A 60 -5.29 1.10 11.96
N GLN A 61 -6.15 1.56 12.90
CA GLN A 61 -7.29 2.39 12.56
C GLN A 61 -6.82 3.79 12.13
N PHE A 62 -6.60 3.97 10.83
CA PHE A 62 -6.11 5.21 10.25
C PHE A 62 -7.16 5.81 9.33
N GLY A 63 -7.52 7.07 9.52
CA GLY A 63 -8.53 7.75 8.71
C GLY A 63 -8.07 9.12 8.27
N ILE A 64 -8.07 9.38 6.96
CA ILE A 64 -7.57 10.63 6.38
C ILE A 64 -8.58 11.28 5.45
N ALA A 65 -9.09 10.53 4.47
CA ALA A 65 -10.00 11.05 3.45
C ALA A 65 -11.10 10.03 3.08
N CYS A 66 -11.73 10.20 1.91
CA CYS A 66 -12.88 9.43 1.45
C CYS A 66 -12.67 7.90 1.44
N CYS A 67 -11.45 7.42 1.15
CA CYS A 67 -11.13 5.97 1.19
C CYS A 67 -11.32 5.37 2.60
N THR A 68 -11.34 6.19 3.65
CA THR A 68 -11.59 5.74 5.02
C THR A 68 -13.02 5.22 5.19
N ILE A 69 -14.00 5.81 4.49
CA ILE A 69 -15.39 5.36 4.56
C ILE A 69 -15.51 3.97 3.95
N GLU A 70 -14.82 3.73 2.83
CA GLU A 70 -14.83 2.43 2.16
C GLU A 70 -14.06 1.37 2.98
N MET A 71 -13.00 1.78 3.68
CA MET A 71 -12.30 0.95 4.68
C MET A 71 -13.20 0.62 5.89
N MET A 72 -14.06 1.54 6.33
CA MET A 72 -15.08 1.20 7.34
C MET A 72 -16.11 0.22 6.76
N GLY A 73 -16.41 0.32 5.46
CA GLY A 73 -17.25 -0.62 4.72
C GLY A 73 -16.67 -2.04 4.61
N THR A 74 -15.34 -2.21 4.60
CA THR A 74 -14.70 -3.54 4.68
C THR A 74 -14.74 -4.13 6.08
N LEU A 75 -14.64 -3.28 7.11
CA LEU A 75 -14.77 -3.70 8.51
C LEU A 75 -16.23 -3.94 8.92
N ALA A 76 -17.20 -3.48 8.13
CA ALA A 76 -18.62 -3.71 8.36
C ALA A 76 -19.04 -5.16 8.05
N THR A 77 -20.19 -5.56 8.60
CA THR A 77 -20.72 -6.93 8.56
C THR A 77 -20.87 -7.55 7.18
N LYS A 78 -21.02 -6.73 6.11
CA LYS A 78 -21.17 -7.25 4.74
C LYS A 78 -19.90 -7.91 4.22
N HIS A 79 -18.75 -7.32 4.52
CA HIS A 79 -17.46 -7.72 3.96
C HIS A 79 -16.56 -8.36 5.01
N ASP A 80 -16.75 -7.98 6.28
CA ASP A 80 -16.12 -8.52 7.49
C ASP A 80 -14.66 -8.95 7.29
N LEU A 81 -13.77 -7.97 7.33
CA LEU A 81 -12.33 -8.20 7.23
C LEU A 81 -11.78 -9.08 8.38
N ASP A 82 -12.51 -9.22 9.50
CA ASP A 82 -12.07 -10.02 10.64
C ASP A 82 -12.01 -11.51 10.31
N ARG A 83 -12.91 -11.97 9.43
CA ARG A 83 -12.89 -13.34 8.89
C ARG A 83 -11.58 -13.70 8.21
N PHE A 84 -10.90 -12.72 7.63
CA PHE A 84 -9.61 -12.90 6.97
C PHE A 84 -8.43 -12.66 7.92
N ALA A 85 -8.67 -12.65 9.24
CA ALA A 85 -7.67 -12.44 10.28
C ALA A 85 -6.86 -11.14 10.13
N ALA A 86 -7.49 -10.12 9.52
CA ALA A 86 -6.96 -8.79 9.30
C ALA A 86 -7.90 -7.69 9.80
N GLY A 87 -8.95 -8.04 10.55
CA GLY A 87 -10.07 -7.12 10.80
C GLY A 87 -10.15 -6.54 12.20
N VAL A 88 -9.20 -6.78 13.11
CA VAL A 88 -9.21 -6.17 14.44
C VAL A 88 -8.56 -4.78 14.37
N PRO A 89 -9.33 -3.67 14.31
CA PRO A 89 -8.75 -2.33 14.29
C PRO A 89 -8.14 -2.01 15.65
N ARG A 90 -6.83 -1.73 15.67
CA ARG A 90 -6.13 -1.21 16.83
C ARG A 90 -5.94 0.30 16.68
N ALA A 91 -6.35 1.04 17.72
CA ALA A 91 -6.16 2.50 17.76
C ALA A 91 -4.69 2.87 18.07
N SER A 92 -3.96 2.01 18.80
CA SER A 92 -2.58 2.27 19.17
C SER A 92 -1.60 1.73 18.12
N PRO A 93 -0.67 2.54 17.58
CA PRO A 93 0.34 2.06 16.64
C PRO A 93 1.29 1.01 17.23
N ARG A 94 1.50 1.03 18.54
CA ARG A 94 2.43 0.12 19.23
C ARG A 94 1.99 -1.35 19.26
N GLN A 95 0.74 -1.62 18.89
CA GLN A 95 0.16 -2.97 18.86
C GLN A 95 -0.29 -3.38 17.45
N ALA A 96 -0.13 -2.50 16.47
CA ALA A 96 -0.60 -2.72 15.12
C ALA A 96 0.57 -3.13 14.24
N ASP A 97 0.32 -4.10 13.36
CA ASP A 97 1.32 -4.67 12.46
C ASP A 97 1.07 -4.23 11.01
N LEU A 98 -0.17 -3.85 10.68
CA LEU A 98 -0.57 -3.40 9.35
C LEU A 98 -1.09 -1.96 9.41
N ILE A 99 -0.47 -1.04 8.67
CA ILE A 99 -0.99 0.31 8.46
C ILE A 99 -1.59 0.42 7.06
N ILE A 100 -2.90 0.66 7.01
CA ILE A 100 -3.60 1.04 5.79
C ILE A 100 -3.55 2.56 5.73
N VAL A 101 -3.17 3.12 4.58
CA VAL A 101 -3.18 4.58 4.35
C VAL A 101 -4.34 4.89 3.41
N PRO A 102 -5.53 5.27 3.93
CA PRO A 102 -6.72 5.50 3.12
C PRO A 102 -6.88 6.98 2.75
N GLY A 103 -6.28 7.36 1.63
CA GLY A 103 -6.55 8.64 0.94
C GLY A 103 -5.44 9.68 0.99
N THR A 104 -5.79 10.94 0.72
CA THR A 104 -4.82 11.99 0.37
C THR A 104 -3.85 12.35 1.49
N ILE A 105 -2.56 12.34 1.19
CA ILE A 105 -1.51 12.76 2.13
C ILE A 105 -1.17 14.23 1.87
N VAL A 106 -1.43 15.07 2.86
CA VAL A 106 -1.01 16.47 2.83
C VAL A 106 0.39 16.65 3.42
N SER A 107 1.15 17.62 2.92
CA SER A 107 2.52 17.94 3.34
C SER A 107 2.63 18.18 4.85
N LYS A 108 1.62 18.83 5.46
CA LYS A 108 1.53 19.06 6.91
C LYS A 108 1.32 17.77 7.73
N PHE A 109 0.70 16.76 7.14
CA PHE A 109 0.38 15.50 7.79
C PHE A 109 1.51 14.47 7.68
N ALA A 110 2.25 14.50 6.56
CA ALA A 110 3.36 13.60 6.26
C ALA A 110 4.33 13.33 7.43
N PRO A 111 4.88 14.33 8.15
CA PRO A 111 5.79 14.05 9.27
C PRO A 111 5.10 13.38 10.46
N ARG A 112 3.78 13.55 10.63
CA ARG A 112 3.02 12.88 11.69
C ARG A 112 2.76 11.42 11.34
N MET A 113 2.41 11.17 10.07
CA MET A 113 2.25 9.82 9.54
C MET A 113 3.55 9.02 9.70
N LYS A 114 4.71 9.61 9.34
CA LYS A 114 6.02 8.99 9.55
C LYS A 114 6.28 8.61 11.01
N ARG A 115 5.98 9.52 11.96
CA ARG A 115 6.13 9.22 13.39
C ARG A 115 5.24 8.07 13.87
N VAL A 116 4.03 7.94 13.33
CA VAL A 116 3.14 6.82 13.66
C VAL A 116 3.74 5.51 13.18
N TYR A 117 4.27 5.49 11.95
CA TYR A 117 4.96 4.33 11.38
C TYR A 117 6.24 3.96 12.15
N ASP A 118 7.03 4.94 12.54
CA ASP A 118 8.26 4.72 13.33
C ASP A 118 7.95 4.14 14.72
N GLN A 119 6.76 4.38 15.26
CA GLN A 119 6.30 3.84 16.55
C GLN A 119 5.74 2.41 16.47
N MET A 120 5.48 1.90 15.27
CA MET A 120 4.98 0.54 15.08
C MET A 120 6.12 -0.48 15.28
N PRO A 121 5.86 -1.62 15.95
CA PRO A 121 6.83 -2.70 16.10
C PRO A 121 7.21 -3.32 14.75
N GLU A 122 8.33 -4.02 14.70
CA GLU A 122 8.68 -4.89 13.57
C GLU A 122 8.21 -6.31 13.87
N PRO A 123 7.61 -7.04 12.90
CA PRO A 123 7.42 -6.74 11.47
C PRO A 123 6.16 -5.90 11.19
N LYS A 124 6.29 -4.84 10.38
CA LYS A 124 5.17 -3.96 9.99
C LYS A 124 4.99 -3.89 8.48
N PHE A 125 3.73 -3.81 8.05
CA PHE A 125 3.31 -3.79 6.66
C PHE A 125 2.49 -2.54 6.33
N VAL A 126 2.61 -2.07 5.09
CA VAL A 126 1.99 -0.83 4.62
C VAL A 126 1.17 -1.07 3.37
N VAL A 127 -0.12 -0.77 3.43
CA VAL A 127 -1.03 -0.82 2.28
C VAL A 127 -1.43 0.59 1.91
N SER A 128 -1.11 1.03 0.70
CA SER A 128 -1.63 2.29 0.16
C SER A 128 -2.98 2.05 -0.49
N MET A 129 -4.02 2.73 0.00
CA MET A 129 -5.38 2.54 -0.46
C MET A 129 -5.86 3.79 -1.21
N GLY A 130 -6.03 3.61 -2.52
CA GLY A 130 -6.59 4.60 -3.43
C GLY A 130 -5.55 5.42 -4.21
N SER A 131 -6.00 6.04 -5.30
CA SER A 131 -5.17 6.82 -6.22
C SER A 131 -4.47 7.99 -5.53
N CYS A 132 -5.13 8.60 -4.53
CA CYS A 132 -4.58 9.71 -3.76
C CYS A 132 -3.29 9.34 -3.01
N THR A 133 -3.19 8.11 -2.50
CA THR A 133 -1.95 7.63 -1.85
C THR A 133 -0.90 7.12 -2.82
N ILE A 134 -1.29 6.66 -4.01
CA ILE A 134 -0.38 6.06 -4.98
C ILE A 134 0.33 7.16 -5.78
N SER A 135 -0.43 8.11 -6.34
CA SER A 135 0.07 9.13 -7.27
C SER A 135 -0.31 10.57 -6.89
N GLY A 136 -1.00 10.78 -5.75
CA GLY A 136 -1.67 12.05 -5.42
C GLY A 136 -3.10 12.14 -5.98
N GLY A 137 -3.45 11.28 -6.94
CA GLY A 137 -4.79 11.15 -7.51
C GLY A 137 -5.29 12.47 -8.12
N PRO A 138 -6.58 12.82 -7.99
CA PRO A 138 -7.12 14.05 -8.56
C PRO A 138 -6.54 15.34 -7.96
N PHE A 139 -5.80 15.25 -6.85
CA PHE A 139 -5.20 16.40 -6.17
C PHE A 139 -3.69 16.53 -6.43
N GLN A 140 -3.16 15.83 -7.44
CA GLN A 140 -1.72 15.80 -7.75
C GLN A 140 -1.12 17.19 -8.07
N GLU A 141 -1.94 18.10 -8.58
CA GLU A 141 -1.54 19.49 -8.89
C GLU A 141 -1.59 20.41 -7.66
N GLY A 142 -2.17 19.95 -6.55
CA GLY A 142 -2.26 20.72 -5.32
C GLY A 142 -0.89 20.93 -4.67
N TYR A 143 -0.55 22.19 -4.33
CA TYR A 143 0.72 22.55 -3.69
C TYR A 143 0.97 21.85 -2.35
N ASN A 144 -0.10 21.42 -1.68
CA ASN A 144 -0.08 20.82 -0.35
C ASN A 144 -0.12 19.29 -0.38
N VAL A 145 -0.25 18.65 -1.54
CA VAL A 145 -0.43 17.20 -1.65
C VAL A 145 0.89 16.51 -2.00
N ILE A 146 1.18 15.42 -1.30
CA ILE A 146 2.30 14.55 -1.63
C ILE A 146 1.84 13.56 -2.70
N LYS A 147 2.60 13.46 -3.79
CA LYS A 147 2.27 12.65 -4.97
C LYS A 147 2.44 11.14 -4.77
N GLY A 148 2.71 10.68 -3.56
CA GLY A 148 2.86 9.26 -3.26
C GLY A 148 3.25 8.99 -1.82
N ALA A 149 2.61 8.01 -1.18
CA ALA A 149 2.91 7.59 0.19
C ALA A 149 4.35 7.09 0.33
N GLU A 150 4.90 6.53 -0.75
CA GLU A 150 6.28 6.04 -0.86
C GLU A 150 7.35 7.09 -0.56
N GLN A 151 7.04 8.37 -0.78
CA GLN A 151 7.97 9.47 -0.46
C GLN A 151 8.18 9.62 1.05
N VAL A 152 7.26 9.09 1.88
CA VAL A 152 7.25 9.26 3.33
C VAL A 152 7.54 7.94 4.05
N ILE A 153 6.90 6.85 3.62
CA ILE A 153 6.95 5.53 4.25
C ILE A 153 7.07 4.47 3.13
N PRO A 154 7.84 3.39 3.31
CA PRO A 154 7.88 2.29 2.34
C PRO A 154 6.51 1.58 2.24
N VAL A 155 5.96 1.49 1.04
CA VAL A 155 4.69 0.81 0.77
C VAL A 155 4.95 -0.63 0.31
N ASP A 156 4.16 -1.60 0.78
CA ASP A 156 4.27 -3.00 0.36
C ASP A 156 3.24 -3.36 -0.71
N ILE A 157 2.02 -2.85 -0.60
CA ILE A 157 0.95 -3.10 -1.57
C ILE A 157 0.18 -1.82 -1.93
N HIS A 158 -0.08 -1.66 -3.22
CA HIS A 158 -0.98 -0.62 -3.73
C HIS A 158 -2.33 -1.19 -4.12
N VAL A 159 -3.41 -0.64 -3.57
CA VAL A 159 -4.79 -0.95 -3.96
C VAL A 159 -5.35 0.23 -4.77
N PRO A 160 -5.46 0.11 -6.11
CA PRO A 160 -5.96 1.18 -6.97
C PRO A 160 -7.48 1.40 -6.80
N GLY A 161 -7.91 2.67 -6.83
CA GLY A 161 -9.32 3.08 -6.80
C GLY A 161 -9.53 4.50 -6.27
N CYS A 162 -10.73 5.06 -6.41
CA CYS A 162 -11.03 6.43 -5.94
C CYS A 162 -12.51 6.64 -5.53
N PRO A 163 -12.98 6.04 -4.41
CA PRO A 163 -12.30 5.07 -3.55
C PRO A 163 -12.37 3.64 -4.12
N PRO A 164 -11.43 2.74 -3.78
CA PRO A 164 -11.49 1.34 -4.21
C PRO A 164 -12.63 0.61 -3.52
N ARG A 165 -13.38 -0.23 -4.25
CA ARG A 165 -14.46 -1.06 -3.66
C ARG A 165 -13.97 -1.88 -2.47
N PRO A 166 -14.83 -2.24 -1.51
CA PRO A 166 -14.42 -2.96 -0.31
C PRO A 166 -13.83 -4.34 -0.67
N GLU A 167 -14.37 -4.97 -1.71
CA GLU A 167 -13.87 -6.23 -2.27
C GLU A 167 -12.43 -6.11 -2.79
N ALA A 168 -12.09 -4.99 -3.44
CA ALA A 168 -10.74 -4.74 -3.95
C ALA A 168 -9.73 -4.55 -2.81
N LEU A 169 -10.16 -3.93 -1.70
CA LEU A 169 -9.31 -3.83 -0.51
C LEU A 169 -9.10 -5.20 0.15
N ILE A 170 -10.15 -6.02 0.26
CA ILE A 170 -10.01 -7.40 0.75
C ILE A 170 -9.05 -8.20 -0.13
N TYR A 171 -9.18 -8.10 -1.45
CA TYR A 171 -8.26 -8.76 -2.37
C TYR A 171 -6.81 -8.31 -2.18
N GLY A 172 -6.59 -7.00 -2.01
CA GLY A 172 -5.26 -6.48 -1.71
C GLY A 172 -4.66 -7.01 -0.40
N ILE A 173 -5.49 -7.18 0.63
CA ILE A 173 -5.06 -7.77 1.91
C ILE A 173 -4.79 -9.27 1.77
N ALA A 174 -5.65 -10.02 1.08
CA ALA A 174 -5.40 -11.42 0.80
C ALA A 174 -4.09 -11.60 0.01
N LYS A 175 -3.82 -10.73 -0.96
CA LYS A 175 -2.57 -10.74 -1.70
C LYS A 175 -1.36 -10.42 -0.82
N LEU A 176 -1.53 -9.55 0.18
CA LEU A 176 -0.49 -9.31 1.18
C LEU A 176 -0.18 -10.57 1.98
N GLN A 177 -1.21 -11.30 2.41
CA GLN A 177 -1.07 -12.53 3.19
C GLN A 177 -0.34 -13.63 2.41
N GLU A 178 -0.68 -13.82 1.13
CA GLU A 178 0.01 -14.75 0.24
C GLU A 178 1.50 -14.45 0.18
N ARG A 179 1.86 -13.18 0.03
CA ARG A 179 3.26 -12.77 -0.10
C ARG A 179 4.05 -12.89 1.19
N ILE A 180 3.41 -12.59 2.33
CA ILE A 180 3.99 -12.86 3.65
C ILE A 180 4.25 -14.35 3.81
N ALA A 181 3.31 -15.21 3.40
CA ALA A 181 3.45 -16.67 3.47
C ALA A 181 4.62 -17.18 2.60
N GLU A 182 4.80 -16.62 1.40
CA GLU A 182 5.90 -16.91 0.48
C GLU A 182 7.25 -16.32 0.92
N GLY A 183 7.24 -15.37 1.85
CA GLY A 183 8.43 -14.66 2.34
C GLY A 183 8.92 -13.55 1.40
N GLU A 184 8.05 -13.06 0.52
CA GLU A 184 8.34 -11.97 -0.40
C GLU A 184 8.03 -10.60 0.23
N SER A 185 8.89 -9.60 -0.03
CA SER A 185 8.74 -8.25 0.53
C SER A 185 8.87 -7.11 -0.49
N SER A 186 8.87 -7.38 -1.80
CA SER A 186 8.94 -6.32 -2.82
C SER A 186 7.61 -5.54 -2.88
N PRO A 187 7.54 -4.25 -3.26
CA PRO A 187 6.27 -3.58 -3.44
C PRO A 187 5.49 -4.16 -4.64
N VAL A 188 4.19 -4.44 -4.47
CA VAL A 188 3.32 -4.96 -5.54
C VAL A 188 2.06 -4.12 -5.67
N THR A 189 1.77 -3.71 -6.90
CA THR A 189 0.48 -3.09 -7.24
C THR A 189 -0.55 -4.18 -7.50
N VAL A 190 -1.63 -4.19 -6.71
CA VAL A 190 -2.77 -5.06 -6.93
C VAL A 190 -3.46 -4.62 -8.21
N LYS A 191 -3.63 -5.54 -9.16
CA LYS A 191 -4.41 -5.27 -10.36
C LYS A 191 -5.90 -5.19 -9.97
N PRO A 192 -6.67 -4.21 -10.48
CA PRO A 192 -8.12 -4.19 -10.30
C PRO A 192 -8.75 -5.52 -10.76
N TYR A 193 -9.67 -6.07 -9.96
CA TYR A 193 -10.38 -7.33 -10.26
C TYR A 193 -11.05 -7.34 -11.64
N GLU A 194 -11.57 -6.19 -12.07
CA GLU A 194 -12.16 -6.01 -13.41
C GLU A 194 -11.13 -6.27 -14.50
N LEU A 195 -9.88 -5.79 -14.35
CA LEU A 195 -8.83 -5.99 -15.35
C LEU A 195 -8.33 -7.44 -15.42
N GLU A 196 -8.50 -8.25 -14.38
CA GLU A 196 -8.19 -9.69 -14.45
C GLU A 196 -9.28 -10.44 -15.23
N GLN A 197 -10.56 -10.11 -15.03
CA GLN A 197 -11.65 -10.69 -15.83
C GLN A 197 -11.59 -10.30 -17.32
N PHE A 198 -11.13 -9.09 -17.63
CA PHE A 198 -11.03 -8.60 -19.01
C PHE A 198 -9.65 -8.78 -19.65
N GLY A 199 -8.62 -9.19 -18.90
CA GLY A 199 -7.25 -9.30 -19.37
C GLY A 199 -7.00 -10.50 -20.30
N ASP A 200 -7.81 -11.56 -20.13
CA ASP A 200 -7.71 -12.82 -20.88
C ASP A 200 -8.66 -12.87 -22.09
N LEU A 201 -9.46 -11.83 -22.31
CA LEU A 201 -10.36 -11.73 -23.46
C LEU A 201 -9.61 -11.16 -24.66
N GLU A 202 -9.79 -11.78 -25.83
CA GLU A 202 -9.33 -11.19 -27.08
C GLU A 202 -10.01 -9.83 -27.25
N ARG A 203 -9.21 -8.77 -27.48
CA ARG A 203 -9.76 -7.46 -27.82
C ARG A 203 -10.51 -7.59 -29.14
N ASP A 204 -11.84 -7.63 -29.06
CA ASP A 204 -12.69 -7.67 -30.25
C ASP A 204 -12.31 -6.51 -31.19
N GLU A 205 -12.22 -6.79 -32.48
CA GLU A 205 -11.91 -5.76 -33.51
C GLU A 205 -12.88 -4.57 -33.46
N LEU A 206 -14.09 -4.79 -32.94
CA LEU A 206 -15.09 -3.77 -32.68
C LEU A 206 -14.63 -2.79 -31.58
N VAL A 207 -14.01 -3.30 -30.51
CA VAL A 207 -13.51 -2.48 -29.40
C VAL A 207 -12.30 -1.66 -29.85
N ASP A 208 -11.43 -2.21 -30.69
CA ASP A 208 -10.30 -1.46 -31.26
C ASP A 208 -10.75 -0.39 -32.26
N LYS A 209 -11.77 -0.69 -33.08
CA LYS A 209 -12.41 0.32 -33.94
C LYS A 209 -13.09 1.41 -33.13
N LEU A 210 -13.90 1.04 -32.15
CA LEU A 210 -14.55 1.98 -31.25
C LEU A 210 -13.52 2.79 -30.46
N ALA A 211 -12.42 2.19 -29.99
CA ALA A 211 -11.31 2.90 -29.33
C ALA A 211 -10.57 3.86 -30.26
N SER A 212 -10.48 3.55 -31.56
CA SER A 212 -9.92 4.47 -32.56
C SER A 212 -10.90 5.57 -33.00
N GLU A 213 -12.20 5.34 -32.83
CA GLU A 213 -13.29 6.29 -33.10
C GLU A 213 -13.59 7.18 -31.89
N ILE A 214 -13.12 6.78 -30.70
CA ILE A 214 -13.10 7.62 -29.51
C ILE A 214 -12.08 8.73 -29.74
N ASP A 215 -12.60 9.91 -30.09
CA ASP A 215 -11.81 11.13 -30.11
C ASP A 215 -11.51 11.52 -28.65
N GLU A 216 -10.23 11.61 -28.27
CA GLU A 216 -9.84 12.06 -26.91
C GLU A 216 -10.41 13.45 -26.59
N ASP A 217 -10.80 14.21 -27.61
CA ASP A 217 -11.46 15.51 -27.52
C ASP A 217 -12.95 15.46 -27.13
N ASP A 218 -13.67 14.34 -27.39
CA ASP A 218 -15.11 14.21 -27.14
C ASP A 218 -15.42 13.38 -25.87
N LEU A 219 -14.47 12.55 -25.43
CA LEU A 219 -14.59 11.72 -24.21
C LEU A 219 -14.06 12.41 -22.94
N VAL A 220 -13.64 13.66 -23.07
CA VAL A 220 -13.31 14.54 -21.95
C VAL A 220 -14.46 15.52 -21.78
N MET A 221 -15.15 15.44 -20.64
CA MET A 221 -15.76 16.62 -20.03
C MET A 221 -14.72 17.75 -20.06
N ARG A 222 -14.80 18.65 -21.05
CA ARG A 222 -13.93 19.82 -21.17
C ARG A 222 -14.04 20.67 -19.91
N TYR A 223 -13.16 20.42 -18.95
CA TYR A 223 -12.54 21.49 -18.21
C TYR A 223 -11.43 22.01 -19.13
N ASP A 224 -11.71 23.11 -19.82
CA ASP A 224 -10.70 23.83 -20.59
C ASP A 224 -9.67 24.42 -19.63
N TRP A 225 -8.53 23.74 -19.49
CA TRP A 225 -7.37 24.18 -18.72
C TRP A 225 -6.38 25.02 -19.56
N SER A 226 -6.78 25.48 -20.75
CA SER A 226 -5.91 26.19 -21.70
C SER A 226 -6.41 27.56 -22.15
N SER A 227 -7.52 28.05 -21.63
CA SER A 227 -7.88 29.47 -21.76
C SER A 227 -6.95 30.33 -20.89
N PRO A 228 -6.32 31.40 -21.44
CA PRO A 228 -5.38 32.26 -20.71
C PRO A 228 -6.02 33.06 -19.56
#